data_AF-A0A2E6XA96-F1
#
_entry.id   AF-A0A2E6XA96-F1
#
_cell.length_a   1.000
_cell.length_b   1.000
_cell.length_c   1.000
_cell.angle_alpha   90.00
_cell.angle_beta   90.00
_cell.angle_gamma   90.00
#
_symmetry.space_group_name_H-M   'P 1'
#
loop_
_entity.id
_entity.type
_entity.pdbx_description
1 polymer ?
#
loop_
_entity_poly.entity_id
_entity_poly.type
_entity_poly.pdbx_seq_one_letter_code
_entity_poly.pdbx_strand_id
1 'polypeptide(L)'
;MGYSVEFKRAIAIASISQLIQGRRNIDSATRHVVGRIGHLVFVTLEGERKIKALRDYRKRVLDIPEGKALPPRMSIARFHYDNCLKWVAEKKIKPEESAELLMAALLSIDDKAL
;
A
#
# COMPACT_ATOMS: atom_id res chain seq x y z
N MET A 1 9.96 -9.82 -15.20
CA MET A 1 8.52 -10.06 -15.01
C MET A 1 8.07 -9.14 -13.88
N GLY A 2 7.34 -8.06 -14.17
CA GLY A 2 6.98 -7.06 -13.17
C GLY A 2 5.84 -7.53 -12.26
N TYR A 3 5.85 -7.13 -10.98
CA TYR A 3 4.74 -7.40 -10.07
C TYR A 3 3.48 -6.65 -10.51
N SER A 4 2.30 -7.21 -10.20
CA SER A 4 1.02 -6.61 -10.55
C SER A 4 0.83 -5.23 -9.90
N VAL A 5 0.07 -4.35 -10.56
CA VAL A 5 -0.26 -3.03 -10.02
C VAL A 5 -1.03 -3.16 -8.71
N GLU A 6 -1.87 -4.18 -8.59
CA GLU A 6 -2.63 -4.53 -7.39
C GLU A 6 -1.71 -4.85 -6.21
N PHE A 7 -0.61 -5.59 -6.45
CA PHE A 7 0.42 -5.86 -5.44
C PHE A 7 1.13 -4.57 -5.01
N LYS A 8 1.58 -3.74 -5.96
CA LYS A 8 2.24 -2.45 -5.65
C LYS A 8 1.31 -1.55 -4.82
N ARG A 9 0.02 -1.49 -5.17
CA ARG A 9 -1.00 -0.75 -4.43
C ARG A 9 -1.27 -1.33 -3.05
N ALA A 10 -1.29 -2.65 -2.91
CA ALA A 10 -1.48 -3.32 -1.63
C ALA A 10 -0.36 -2.97 -0.63
N ILE A 11 0.90 -2.98 -1.08
CA ILE A 11 2.04 -2.54 -0.26
C ILE A 11 1.83 -1.09 0.18
N ALA A 12 1.50 -0.19 -0.75
CA ALA A 12 1.32 1.22 -0.44
C ALA A 12 0.24 1.47 0.64
N ILE A 13 -0.92 0.80 0.53
CA ILE A 13 -1.99 0.95 1.53
C ILE A 13 -1.68 0.23 2.86
N ALA A 14 -0.86 -0.82 2.84
CA ALA A 14 -0.33 -1.46 4.05
C ALA A 14 0.61 -0.51 4.79
N SER A 15 1.55 0.15 4.08
CA SER A 15 2.42 1.18 4.65
C SER A 15 1.62 2.34 5.26
N ILE A 16 0.55 2.81 4.61
CA ILE A 16 -0.35 3.82 5.19
C ILE A 16 -0.96 3.32 6.51
N SER A 17 -1.42 2.08 6.54
CA SER A 17 -2.06 1.52 7.73
C SER A 17 -1.09 1.42 8.91
N GLN A 18 0.17 1.05 8.64
CA GLN A 18 1.24 1.03 9.63
C GLN A 18 1.59 2.44 10.14
N LEU A 19 1.71 3.43 9.25
CA LEU A 19 1.93 4.82 9.66
C LEU A 19 0.79 5.38 10.53
N ILE A 20 -0.47 5.01 10.23
CA ILE A 20 -1.62 5.39 11.05
C ILE A 20 -1.56 4.74 12.44
N GLN A 21 -1.16 3.46 12.52
CA GLN A 21 -0.91 2.79 13.80
C GLN A 21 0.21 3.49 14.61
N GLY A 22 1.21 4.03 13.92
CA GLY A 22 2.25 4.93 14.45
C GLY A 22 1.77 6.35 14.81
N ARG A 23 0.46 6.55 15.00
CA ARG A 23 -0.17 7.84 15.37
C ARG A 23 -0.09 8.95 14.30
N ARG A 24 0.23 8.64 13.04
CA ARG A 24 0.05 9.61 11.95
C ARG A 24 -1.43 9.73 11.56
N ASN A 25 -1.86 10.93 11.17
CA ASN A 25 -3.16 11.07 10.52
C ASN A 25 -3.11 10.51 9.08
N ILE A 26 -4.29 10.15 8.55
CA ILE A 26 -4.41 9.52 7.23
C ILE A 26 -3.81 10.36 6.09
N ASP A 27 -3.95 11.69 6.14
CA ASP A 27 -3.46 12.55 5.07
C ASP A 27 -1.93 12.66 5.10
N SER A 28 -1.33 12.80 6.28
CA SER A 28 0.12 12.79 6.48
C SER A 28 0.73 11.44 6.05
N ALA A 29 0.11 10.33 6.46
CA ALA A 29 0.54 8.99 6.07
C ALA A 29 0.47 8.78 4.54
N THR A 30 -0.62 9.21 3.91
CA THR A 30 -0.82 9.08 2.46
C THR A 30 0.17 9.93 1.68
N ARG A 31 0.39 11.20 2.08
CA ARG A 31 1.38 12.09 1.48
C ARG A 31 2.78 11.50 1.56
N HIS A 32 3.15 10.97 2.72
CA HIS A 32 4.45 10.32 2.94
C HIS A 32 4.65 9.15 1.97
N VAL A 33 3.68 8.23 1.89
CA VAL A 33 3.76 7.07 0.99
C VAL A 33 3.80 7.49 -0.48
N VAL A 34 2.99 8.47 -0.88
CA VAL A 34 3.00 8.98 -2.26
C VAL A 34 4.34 9.62 -2.62
N GLY A 35 4.93 10.40 -1.71
CA GLY A 35 6.24 11.01 -1.92
C GLY A 35 7.35 9.98 -2.11
N ARG A 36 7.24 8.81 -1.46
CA ARG A 36 8.26 7.75 -1.52
C ARG A 36 8.09 6.82 -2.72
N ILE A 37 6.89 6.28 -2.91
CA ILE A 37 6.63 5.19 -3.86
C ILE A 37 5.48 5.48 -4.83
N GLY A 38 4.92 6.68 -4.81
CA GLY A 38 3.71 6.98 -5.55
C GLY A 38 3.83 6.85 -7.07
N HIS A 39 5.02 7.08 -7.63
CA HIS A 39 5.30 6.89 -9.07
C HIS A 39 5.19 5.41 -9.49
N LEU A 40 5.51 4.47 -8.61
CA LEU A 40 5.38 3.03 -8.86
C LEU A 40 3.93 2.53 -8.81
N VAL A 41 3.08 3.25 -8.07
CA VAL A 41 1.70 2.83 -7.75
C VAL A 41 0.68 3.43 -8.72
N PHE A 42 0.92 4.66 -9.16
CA PHE A 42 0.10 5.38 -10.15
C PHE A 42 1.00 6.17 -11.11
N VAL A 43 1.49 5.49 -12.15
CA VAL A 43 2.43 6.06 -13.14
C VAL A 43 1.86 7.29 -13.86
N THR A 44 0.55 7.28 -14.15
CA THR A 44 -0.11 8.32 -14.95
C THR A 44 -0.72 9.46 -14.14
N LEU A 45 -0.68 9.40 -12.81
CA LEU A 45 -1.24 10.44 -11.94
C LEU A 45 -0.13 11.29 -11.31
N GLU A 46 -0.44 12.54 -11.03
CA GLU A 46 0.50 13.49 -10.43
C GLU A 46 -0.06 14.18 -9.19
N GLY A 47 0.85 14.62 -8.31
CA GLY A 47 0.56 15.45 -7.14
C GLY A 47 -0.64 14.97 -6.30
N GLU A 48 -1.55 15.90 -6.03
CA GLU A 48 -2.75 15.67 -5.22
C GLU A 48 -3.72 14.63 -5.82
N ARG A 49 -3.74 14.45 -7.15
CA ARG A 49 -4.58 13.40 -7.78
C ARG A 49 -4.13 12.01 -7.34
N LYS A 50 -2.82 11.82 -7.19
CA LYS A 50 -2.22 10.55 -6.72
C LYS A 50 -2.54 10.29 -5.25
N ILE A 51 -2.48 11.32 -4.40
CA ILE A 51 -2.87 11.25 -2.98
C ILE A 51 -4.34 10.84 -2.85
N LYS A 52 -5.23 11.54 -3.56
CA LYS A 52 -6.66 11.22 -3.56
C LYS A 52 -6.92 9.80 -4.06
N ALA A 53 -6.32 9.41 -5.19
CA ALA A 53 -6.50 8.08 -5.76
C ALA A 53 -6.05 6.96 -4.81
N LEU A 54 -4.92 7.13 -4.12
CA LEU A 54 -4.42 6.14 -3.16
C LEU A 54 -5.33 6.04 -1.92
N ARG A 55 -5.82 7.17 -1.41
CA ARG A 55 -6.74 7.20 -0.28
C ARG A 55 -8.08 6.54 -0.62
N ASP A 56 -8.64 6.85 -1.78
CA ASP A 56 -9.90 6.25 -2.26
C ASP A 56 -9.72 4.76 -2.56
N TYR A 57 -8.54 4.36 -3.05
CA TYR A 57 -8.19 2.94 -3.23
C TYR A 57 -8.11 2.20 -1.89
N ARG A 58 -7.43 2.76 -0.89
CA ARG A 58 -7.38 2.19 0.47
C ARG A 58 -8.78 1.99 1.02
N LYS A 59 -9.63 3.01 0.96
CA LYS A 59 -11.02 2.93 1.43
C LYS A 59 -11.75 1.77 0.77
N ARG A 60 -11.68 1.66 -0.56
CA ARG A 60 -12.32 0.55 -1.31
C ARG A 60 -11.81 -0.83 -0.92
N VAL A 61 -10.52 -0.99 -0.63
CA VAL A 61 -9.95 -2.29 -0.21
C VAL A 61 -10.38 -2.65 1.22
N LEU A 62 -10.52 -1.66 2.11
CA LEU A 62 -10.91 -1.88 3.49
C LEU A 62 -12.41 -2.07 3.68
N ASP A 63 -13.23 -1.35 2.90
CA ASP A 63 -14.70 -1.43 2.92
C ASP A 63 -15.24 -2.75 2.33
N ILE A 64 -14.36 -3.68 1.93
CA ILE A 64 -14.74 -5.01 1.43
C ILE A 64 -15.37 -5.82 2.57
N PRO A 65 -16.67 -6.17 2.46
CA PRO A 65 -17.30 -7.08 3.42
C PRO A 65 -16.74 -8.48 3.23
N GLU A 66 -16.48 -9.18 4.34
CA GLU A 66 -16.19 -10.62 4.28
C GLU A 66 -17.35 -11.36 3.58
N GLY A 67 -17.03 -12.22 2.60
CA GLY A 67 -18.00 -13.10 1.94
C GLY A 67 -18.68 -12.58 0.67
N LYS A 68 -18.38 -11.36 0.18
CA LYS A 68 -18.88 -10.90 -1.13
C LYS A 68 -17.93 -11.23 -2.28
N ALA A 69 -18.51 -11.62 -3.43
CA ALA A 69 -17.77 -11.76 -4.68
C ALA A 69 -17.21 -10.40 -5.10
N LEU A 70 -15.89 -10.35 -5.29
CA LEU A 70 -15.13 -9.15 -5.59
C LEU A 70 -14.76 -9.10 -7.07
N PRO A 71 -14.59 -7.89 -7.64
CA PRO A 71 -13.82 -7.75 -8.87
C PRO A 71 -12.42 -8.36 -8.66
N PRO A 72 -11.91 -9.22 -9.57
CA PRO A 72 -10.68 -9.97 -9.35
C PRO A 72 -9.48 -9.13 -8.87
N ARG A 73 -9.34 -7.90 -9.38
CA ARG A 73 -8.27 -6.97 -8.99
C ARG A 73 -8.35 -6.53 -7.53
N MET A 74 -9.55 -6.33 -6.99
CA MET A 74 -9.74 -5.92 -5.59
C MET A 74 -9.47 -7.08 -4.64
N SER A 75 -9.85 -8.31 -5.02
CA SER A 75 -9.49 -9.51 -4.27
C SER A 75 -7.98 -9.67 -4.15
N ILE A 76 -7.26 -9.52 -5.27
CA ILE A 76 -5.80 -9.64 -5.31
C ILE A 76 -5.17 -8.59 -4.40
N ALA A 77 -5.60 -7.34 -4.50
CA ALA A 77 -5.07 -6.28 -3.65
C ALA A 77 -5.38 -6.50 -2.16
N ARG A 78 -6.59 -6.96 -1.82
CA ARG A 78 -6.96 -7.27 -0.43
C ARG A 78 -6.15 -8.44 0.12
N PHE A 79 -6.01 -9.51 -0.65
CA PHE A 79 -5.18 -10.65 -0.30
C PHE A 79 -3.74 -10.23 0.01
N HIS A 80 -3.11 -9.44 -0.86
CA HIS A 80 -1.74 -8.97 -0.61
C HIS A 80 -1.65 -8.01 0.56
N TYR A 81 -2.65 -7.13 0.73
CA TYR A 81 -2.72 -6.23 1.88
C TYR A 81 -2.73 -6.99 3.21
N ASP A 82 -3.60 -7.99 3.32
CA ASP A 82 -3.72 -8.81 4.53
C ASP A 82 -2.43 -9.61 4.80
N ASN A 83 -1.79 -10.14 3.75
CA ASN A 83 -0.49 -10.80 3.88
C ASN A 83 0.64 -9.85 4.32
N CYS A 84 0.68 -8.62 3.83
CA CYS A 84 1.63 -7.62 4.29
C CYS A 84 1.45 -7.34 5.79
N LEU A 85 0.21 -7.14 6.24
CA LEU A 85 -0.08 -6.89 7.65
C LEU A 85 0.23 -8.09 8.54
N LYS A 86 -0.08 -9.31 8.08
CA LYS A 86 0.27 -10.54 8.77
C LYS A 86 1.79 -10.64 8.97
N TRP A 87 2.56 -10.41 7.90
CA TRP A 87 4.02 -10.41 7.98
C TRP A 87 4.55 -9.37 8.98
N VAL A 88 4.01 -8.14 8.97
CA VAL A 88 4.40 -7.11 9.95
C VAL A 88 4.13 -7.56 11.38
N ALA A 89 2.94 -8.13 11.64
CA ALA A 89 2.55 -8.62 12.95
C ALA A 89 3.46 -9.76 13.44
N GLU A 90 3.81 -10.70 12.57
CA GLU A 90 4.72 -11.81 12.87
C GLU A 90 6.13 -11.33 13.23
N LYS A 91 6.61 -10.25 12.59
CA LYS A 91 7.95 -9.71 12.81
C LYS A 91 8.06 -8.80 14.03
N LYS A 92 6.93 -8.40 14.65
CA LYS A 92 6.87 -7.50 15.83
C LYS A 92 7.66 -6.18 15.64
N ILE A 93 7.69 -5.68 14.40
CA ILE A 93 8.40 -4.44 14.04
C ILE A 93 7.53 -3.24 14.44
N LYS A 94 8.16 -2.12 14.81
CA LYS A 94 7.40 -0.89 15.10
C LYS A 94 6.64 -0.42 13.86
N PRO A 95 5.47 0.23 14.02
CA PRO A 95 4.64 0.59 12.88
C PRO A 95 5.38 1.43 11.83
N GLU A 96 6.13 2.45 12.22
CA GLU A 96 6.87 3.32 11.31
C GLU A 96 7.99 2.57 10.57
N GLU A 97 8.76 1.75 11.29
CA GLU A 97 9.84 0.93 10.72
C GLU A 97 9.27 -0.09 9.71
N SER A 98 8.13 -0.71 10.04
CA SER A 98 7.47 -1.66 9.15
C SER A 98 6.92 -0.99 7.89
N ALA A 99 6.42 0.25 7.99
CA ALA A 99 5.97 1.03 6.85
C ALA A 99 7.13 1.34 5.89
N GLU A 100 8.28 1.75 6.43
CA GLU A 100 9.49 1.99 5.65
C GLU A 100 10.01 0.73 4.98
N LEU A 101 10.02 -0.41 5.68
CA LEU A 101 10.43 -1.70 5.10
C LEU A 101 9.52 -2.13 3.95
N LEU A 102 8.21 -1.95 4.10
CA LEU A 102 7.24 -2.23 3.03
C LEU A 102 7.50 -1.34 1.80
N MET A 103 7.75 -0.05 1.99
CA MET A 103 8.08 0.87 0.89
C MET A 103 9.43 0.54 0.25
N ALA A 104 10.45 0.21 1.06
CA ALA A 104 11.77 -0.18 0.58
C ALA A 104 11.73 -1.49 -0.21
N ALA A 105 10.92 -2.45 0.20
CA ALA A 105 10.71 -3.69 -0.55
C ALA A 105 10.20 -3.40 -1.96
N LEU A 106 9.23 -2.49 -2.10
CA LEU A 106 8.69 -2.10 -3.41
C LEU A 106 9.73 -1.36 -4.28
N LEU A 107 10.56 -0.51 -3.69
CA LEU A 107 11.66 0.17 -4.39
C LEU A 107 12.71 -0.84 -4.89
N SER A 108 13.14 -1.76 -4.02
CA SER A 108 14.15 -2.78 -4.37
C SER A 108 13.69 -3.76 -5.45
N ILE A 109 12.38 -3.90 -5.62
CA ILE A 109 11.76 -4.71 -6.66
C ILE A 109 11.86 -4.02 -8.02
N ASP A 110 11.74 -2.69 -8.05
CA ASP A 110 11.78 -1.89 -9.27
C ASP A 110 13.21 -1.78 -9.81
N ASP A 111 14.20 -1.63 -8.91
CA ASP A 111 15.63 -1.59 -9.26
C ASP A 111 16.13 -2.89 -9.91
N LYS A 112 15.47 -4.03 -9.65
CA LYS A 112 15.78 -5.33 -10.27
C LYS A 112 15.04 -5.57 -11.59
N ALA A 113 14.20 -4.64 -12.02
CA ALA A 113 13.45 -4.72 -13.28
C ALA A 113 14.10 -3.90 -14.42
N LEU A 114 15.15 -3.13 -14.11
CA LEU A 114 16.08 -2.47 -15.03
C LEU A 114 17.32 -3.35 -15.27
#